data_AF-A0A7J2SPZ9-F1
#
_entry.id   AF-A0A7J2SPZ9-F1
#
_cell.length_a   1.000
_cell.length_b   1.000
_cell.length_c   1.000
_cell.angle_alpha   90.00
_cell.angle_beta   90.00
_cell.angle_gamma   90.00
#
_symmetry.space_group_name_H-M   'P 1'
#
loop_
_entity.id
_entity.type
_entity.pdbx_description
1 polymer ?
#
loop_
_entity_poly.entity_id
_entity_poly.type
_entity_poly.pdbx_seq_one_letter_code
_entity_poly.pdbx_strand_id
1 'polypeptide(L)'
;SYLLAGERIWNLTRLFNIREGVSRADDTLPKRVFEPMKGGATDGVKLTKELFNKMLDEYYMLRGWSPEGVPTDETLKRLGLSSIR
;
A
#
# COMPACT_ATOMS: atom_id res chain seq x y z
N SER A 1 -15.51 4.07 -16.36
CA SER A 1 -15.70 5.30 -15.56
C SER A 1 -14.33 5.91 -15.24
N TYR A 2 -14.27 7.20 -14.88
CA TYR A 2 -13.00 7.84 -14.47
C TYR A 2 -12.35 7.15 -13.27
N LEU A 3 -13.16 6.64 -12.32
CA LEU A 3 -12.66 5.88 -11.17
C LEU A 3 -11.93 4.59 -11.58
N LEU A 4 -12.48 3.82 -12.53
CA LEU A 4 -11.85 2.60 -13.03
C LEU A 4 -10.52 2.91 -13.75
N ALA A 5 -10.45 4.02 -14.48
CA ALA A 5 -9.22 4.45 -15.13
C ALA A 5 -8.14 4.80 -14.10
N GLY A 6 -8.50 5.54 -13.03
CA GLY A 6 -7.59 5.85 -11.94
C GLY A 6 -7.07 4.60 -11.22
N GLU A 7 -7.95 3.63 -10.94
CA GLU A 7 -7.57 2.35 -10.33
C GLU A 7 -6.58 1.57 -11.20
N ARG A 8 -6.82 1.52 -12.52
CA ARG A 8 -5.92 0.88 -13.49
C ARG A 8 -4.54 1.53 -13.49
N ILE A 9 -4.47 2.87 -13.53
CA ILE A 9 -3.20 3.62 -13.49
C ILE A 9 -2.43 3.35 -12.20
N TRP A 10 -3.13 3.30 -11.06
CA TRP A 10 -2.48 3.01 -9.78
C TRP A 10 -1.87 1.61 -9.74
N ASN A 11 -2.59 0.61 -10.26
CA ASN A 11 -2.08 -0.76 -10.33
C ASN A 11 -0.92 -0.90 -11.33
N LEU A 12 -0.97 -0.21 -12.48
CA LEU A 12 0.15 -0.15 -13.42
C LEU A 12 1.41 0.44 -12.78
N THR A 13 1.27 1.51 -12.02
CA THR A 13 2.37 2.14 -11.28
C THR A 13 2.95 1.17 -10.25
N ARG A 14 2.08 0.45 -9.53
CA ARG A 14 2.53 -0.56 -8.56
C ARG A 14 3.28 -1.71 -9.24
N LEU A 15 2.79 -2.24 -10.35
CA LEU A 15 3.46 -3.31 -11.11
C LEU A 15 4.84 -2.88 -11.60
N PHE A 16 4.95 -1.65 -12.13
CA PHE A 16 6.24 -1.08 -12.51
C PHE A 16 7.19 -1.04 -11.31
N ASN A 17 6.75 -0.50 -10.17
CA ASN A 17 7.59 -0.41 -8.98
C ASN A 17 8.05 -1.80 -8.48
N ILE A 18 7.16 -2.80 -8.49
CA ILE A 18 7.49 -4.18 -8.12
C ILE A 18 8.55 -4.76 -9.07
N ARG A 19 8.41 -4.53 -10.38
CA ARG A 19 9.41 -4.95 -11.38
C ARG A 19 10.79 -4.33 -11.11
N GLU A 20 10.83 -3.09 -10.64
CA GLU A 20 12.06 -2.39 -10.26
C GLU A 20 12.56 -2.74 -8.84
N GLY A 21 11.90 -3.69 -8.15
CA GLY A 21 12.35 -4.23 -6.86
C GLY A 21 11.69 -3.63 -5.62
N VAL A 22 10.70 -2.75 -5.77
CA VAL A 22 9.91 -2.26 -4.63
C VAL A 22 9.08 -3.39 -4.06
N SER A 23 9.12 -3.51 -2.75
CA SER A 23 8.45 -4.56 -1.99
C SER A 23 7.65 -3.98 -0.83
N ARG A 24 6.90 -4.84 -0.13
CA ARG A 24 6.27 -4.47 1.15
C ARG A 24 7.24 -3.85 2.16
N ALA A 25 8.53 -4.23 2.13
CA ALA A 25 9.51 -3.68 3.07
C ALA A 25 9.75 -2.17 2.85
N ASP A 26 9.51 -1.69 1.63
CA ASP A 26 9.68 -0.29 1.23
C ASP A 26 8.41 0.55 1.49
N ASP A 27 7.26 -0.11 1.65
CA ASP A 27 5.98 0.51 2.01
C ASP A 27 5.93 0.87 3.51
N THR A 28 6.84 1.75 3.92
CA THR A 28 7.01 2.18 5.31
C THR A 28 7.13 3.70 5.42
N LEU A 29 7.17 4.18 6.66
CA LEU A 29 7.28 5.60 6.99
C LEU A 29 8.62 5.91 7.67
N PRO A 30 9.06 7.18 7.66
CA PRO A 30 10.23 7.60 8.43
C PRO A 30 10.09 7.25 9.91
N LYS A 31 11.23 6.89 10.56
CA LYS A 31 11.27 6.47 11.97
C LYS A 31 10.54 7.42 12.93
N ARG A 32 10.63 8.73 12.65
CA ARG A 32 10.02 9.81 13.43
C ARG A 32 8.51 9.65 13.62
N VAL A 33 7.80 9.04 12.66
CA VAL A 33 6.35 8.83 12.74
C VAL A 33 5.97 7.82 13.84
N PHE A 34 6.87 6.89 14.17
CA PHE A 34 6.66 5.86 15.19
C PHE A 34 7.09 6.30 16.59
N GLU A 35 7.65 7.50 16.73
CA GLU A 35 8.00 8.08 18.02
C GLU A 35 6.79 8.79 18.65
N PRO A 36 6.71 8.87 19.99
CA PRO A 36 5.70 9.68 20.65
C PRO A 36 5.75 11.15 20.21
N MET A 37 4.58 11.70 19.92
CA MET A 37 4.40 13.13 19.74
C MET A 37 4.74 13.87 21.04
N LYS A 38 5.20 15.11 20.90
CA LYS A 38 5.61 15.96 22.03
C LYS A 38 4.79 17.24 22.05
N GLY A 39 4.11 17.48 23.17
CA GLY A 39 3.35 18.69 23.45
C GLY A 39 1.93 18.72 22.86
N GLY A 40 1.12 19.65 23.38
CA GLY A 40 -0.28 19.83 22.97
C GLY A 40 -1.20 18.69 23.42
N ALA A 41 -2.38 18.62 22.81
CA ALA A 41 -3.42 17.64 23.17
C ALA A 41 -3.08 16.19 22.78
N THR A 42 -2.11 16.00 21.88
CA THR A 42 -1.68 14.69 21.37
C THR A 42 -0.35 14.23 21.98
N ASP A 43 0.10 14.87 23.06
CA ASP A 43 1.34 14.50 23.74
C ASP A 43 1.35 13.02 24.13
N GLY A 44 2.45 12.32 23.84
CA GLY A 44 2.59 10.89 24.10
C GLY A 44 1.88 9.95 23.11
N VAL A 45 1.00 10.45 22.23
CA VAL A 45 0.36 9.64 21.17
C VAL A 45 1.43 9.18 20.19
N LYS A 46 1.39 7.90 19.80
CA LYS A 46 2.29 7.31 18.80
C LYS A 46 1.56 6.34 17.89
N LEU A 47 1.99 6.26 16.64
CA LEU A 47 1.65 5.15 15.76
C LEU A 47 2.61 4.01 16.05
N THR A 48 2.11 2.83 16.43
CA THR A 48 2.97 1.65 16.60
C THR A 48 3.23 0.97 15.25
N LYS A 49 4.33 0.25 15.13
CA LYS A 49 4.64 -0.52 13.91
C LYS A 49 3.63 -1.62 13.67
N GLU A 50 3.10 -2.22 14.73
CA GLU A 50 2.10 -3.27 14.67
C GLU A 50 0.78 -2.71 14.11
N LEU A 51 0.35 -1.54 14.60
CA LEU A 51 -0.86 -0.88 14.10
C LEU A 51 -0.67 -0.44 12.64
N PHE A 52 0.49 0.11 12.29
CA PHE A 52 0.79 0.49 10.91
C PHE A 52 0.77 -0.73 9.97
N ASN A 53 1.38 -1.85 10.35
CA ASN A 53 1.36 -3.07 9.54
C ASN A 53 -0.05 -3.61 9.35
N LYS A 54 -0.91 -3.55 10.38
CA LYS A 54 -2.32 -3.93 10.28
C LYS A 54 -3.06 -3.03 9.29
N MET A 55 -2.84 -1.72 9.36
CA MET A 55 -3.43 -0.77 8.40
C MET A 55 -2.94 -1.02 6.97
N LEU A 56 -1.67 -1.43 6.80
CA LEU A 56 -1.10 -1.77 5.51
C LEU A 56 -1.71 -3.06 4.94
N ASP A 57 -1.94 -4.08 5.78
CA ASP A 57 -2.67 -5.30 5.39
C ASP A 57 -4.08 -4.99 4.91
N GLU A 58 -4.82 -4.18 5.68
CA GLU A 58 -6.16 -3.73 5.31
C GLU A 58 -6.16 -2.96 3.99
N TYR A 59 -5.17 -2.08 3.78
CA TYR A 59 -5.00 -1.35 2.54
C TYR A 59 -4.77 -2.28 1.34
N TYR A 60 -3.90 -3.30 1.45
CA TYR A 60 -3.67 -4.27 0.38
C TYR A 60 -4.90 -5.08 0.05
N MET A 61 -5.61 -5.57 1.08
CA MET A 61 -6.86 -6.28 0.90
C MET A 61 -7.89 -5.43 0.13
N LEU A 62 -8.06 -4.16 0.52
CA LEU A 62 -8.99 -3.23 -0.16
C LEU A 62 -8.56 -2.91 -1.59
N ARG A 63 -7.25 -2.96 -1.89
CA ARG A 63 -6.72 -2.81 -3.25
C ARG A 63 -6.82 -4.07 -4.09
N GLY A 64 -7.17 -5.21 -3.50
CA GLY A 64 -7.10 -6.52 -4.17
C GLY A 64 -5.67 -6.95 -4.44
N TRP A 65 -4.77 -6.70 -3.49
CA TRP A 65 -3.37 -7.10 -3.50
C TRP A 65 -3.12 -8.21 -2.48
N SER A 66 -2.07 -9.01 -2.68
CA SER A 66 -1.61 -10.02 -1.73
C SER A 66 -1.00 -9.37 -0.48
N PRO A 67 -0.76 -10.14 0.60
CA PRO A 67 -0.02 -9.65 1.77
C PRO A 67 1.37 -9.10 1.42
N GLU A 68 1.98 -9.49 0.31
CA GLU A 68 3.28 -8.97 -0.17
C GLU A 68 3.15 -7.64 -0.94
N GLY A 69 1.91 -7.15 -1.11
CA GLY A 69 1.61 -5.91 -1.83
C GLY A 69 1.62 -6.06 -3.34
N VAL A 70 1.35 -7.26 -3.86
CA VAL A 70 1.29 -7.57 -5.30
C VAL A 70 -0.17 -7.66 -5.75
N PRO A 71 -0.61 -6.93 -6.81
CA PRO A 71 -1.96 -7.08 -7.33
C PRO A 71 -2.30 -8.53 -7.70
N THR A 72 -3.47 -9.03 -7.27
CA THR A 72 -3.89 -10.41 -7.54
C THR A 72 -4.30 -10.61 -8.99
N ASP A 73 -4.27 -11.85 -9.48
CA ASP A 73 -4.74 -12.21 -10.83
C ASP A 73 -6.19 -11.76 -11.09
N GLU A 74 -7.06 -11.84 -10.07
CA GLU A 74 -8.43 -11.35 -10.15
C GLU A 74 -8.49 -9.85 -10.41
N THR A 75 -7.70 -9.07 -9.65
CA THR A 75 -7.58 -7.62 -9.84
C THR A 75 -7.02 -7.27 -11.21
N LEU A 76 -5.96 -7.96 -11.65
CA LEU A 76 -5.36 -7.75 -12.97
C LEU A 76 -6.35 -8.06 -14.10
N LYS A 77 -7.10 -9.16 -14.00
CA LYS A 77 -8.13 -9.53 -14.98
C LYS A 77 -9.25 -8.49 -15.04
N ARG A 78 -9.78 -8.07 -13.88
CA ARG A 78 -10.83 -7.05 -13.79
C ARG A 78 -10.37 -5.71 -14.39
N LEU A 79 -9.10 -5.36 -14.20
CA LEU A 79 -8.53 -4.12 -14.73
C LEU A 79 -8.04 -4.22 -16.18
N GLY A 80 -8.01 -5.42 -16.78
CA GLY A 80 -7.51 -5.63 -18.14
C GLY A 80 -5.98 -5.52 -18.24
N LEU A 81 -5.27 -5.94 -17.20
CA LEU A 81 -3.80 -5.86 -17.06
C LEU A 81 -3.13 -7.24 -17.07
N SER A 82 -3.86 -8.34 -17.31
CA SER A 82 -3.33 -9.71 -17.22
C SER A 82 -2.16 -10.03 -18.16
N SER A 83 -1.93 -9.24 -19.21
CA SER A 83 -0.80 -9.41 -20.13
C SER A 83 0.48 -8.73 -19.65
N ILE A 84 0.41 -7.94 -18.59
CA ILE A 84 1.55 -7.20 -18.04
C ILE A 84 2.16 -8.03 -16.91
N ARG A 85 3.47 -8.27 -17.03
CA ARG A 85 4.29 -8.99 -16.05
C ARG A 85 5.22 -8.01 -15.35
#